data_AF-A0A7J7QIY5-F1
#
_entry.id   AF-A0A7J7QIY5-F1
#
_cell.length_a   1.000
_cell.length_b   1.000
_cell.length_c   1.000
_cell.angle_alpha   90.00
_cell.angle_beta   90.00
_cell.angle_gamma   90.00
#
_symmetry.space_group_name_H-M   'P 1'
#
loop_
_entity.id
_entity.type
_entity.pdbx_description
1 polymer ?
#
loop_
_entity_poly.entity_id
_entity_poly.type
_entity_poly.pdbx_seq_one_letter_code
_entity_poly.pdbx_strand_id
1 'polypeptide(L)'
;MALVRTGQTHPQRQQSLRAALVSSGVVDGVGIWKARLLSSVSVIQFGGVASAAISCMSPQGPGCCDFNQGERVANVLTSLPYAAIGLHSMRQRRTAAGKLWGASMLGVCGASITFHVSSGKWRDLGRKLDYWTIAVSSGLLTRALYPNLPPAATAASIALTPFRPFLVSAGNAMAMESKFLQRSFQDPDLRGAQKLHSAACMAGMALFAVEDASVPHVPLVHATWHCLSALGTAMVNHVLADAEQLHPELTLDALGDGSNGRGRQRQRQQQQQARRPAKEFDVAPLGIQE
;
A
#
# COMPACT_ATOMS: atom_id res chain seq x y z
N MET A 1 -25.49 72.28 -29.67
CA MET A 1 -24.89 73.31 -28.81
C MET A 1 -25.37 73.04 -27.39
N ALA A 2 -24.47 73.14 -26.39
CA ALA A 2 -24.54 72.64 -25.01
C ALA A 2 -24.21 71.14 -24.82
N LEU A 3 -23.55 70.68 -23.76
CA LEU A 3 -22.47 71.20 -22.91
C LEU A 3 -22.00 69.98 -22.08
N VAL A 4 -20.68 69.77 -22.01
CA VAL A 4 -20.02 68.71 -21.22
C VAL A 4 -20.25 68.94 -19.72
N ARG A 5 -20.58 67.88 -18.96
CA ARG A 5 -20.36 67.82 -17.50
C ARG A 5 -19.66 66.50 -17.16
N THR A 6 -18.37 66.62 -16.85
CA THR A 6 -17.49 65.58 -16.33
C THR A 6 -17.80 65.31 -14.86
N GLY A 7 -18.16 64.08 -14.53
CA GLY A 7 -18.27 63.59 -13.16
C GLY A 7 -16.96 62.92 -12.73
N GLN A 8 -16.18 63.62 -11.90
CA GLN A 8 -15.11 63.01 -11.10
C GLN A 8 -15.74 62.03 -10.10
N THR A 9 -15.29 60.78 -10.05
CA THR A 9 -15.57 59.87 -8.93
C THR A 9 -14.29 59.50 -8.20
N HIS A 10 -14.31 59.85 -6.91
CA HIS A 10 -13.27 59.80 -5.88
C HIS A 10 -12.59 58.42 -5.67
N PRO A 11 -11.26 58.39 -5.44
CA PRO A 11 -10.51 57.18 -5.05
C PRO A 11 -10.90 56.62 -3.65
N GLN A 12 -11.63 57.39 -2.83
CA GLN A 12 -12.10 56.93 -1.52
C GLN A 12 -13.18 55.83 -1.57
N ARG A 13 -13.94 55.72 -2.68
CA ARG A 13 -15.03 54.73 -2.78
C ARG A 13 -14.55 53.32 -3.11
N GLN A 14 -13.36 53.18 -3.71
CA GLN A 14 -12.77 51.87 -3.98
C GLN A 14 -12.04 51.30 -2.76
N GLN A 15 -11.53 52.15 -1.87
CA GLN A 15 -10.93 51.71 -0.60
C GLN A 15 -11.99 51.20 0.39
N SER A 16 -13.18 51.81 0.43
CA SER A 16 -14.27 51.34 1.31
C SER A 16 -14.84 49.98 0.88
N LEU A 17 -14.91 49.69 -0.43
CA LEU A 17 -15.32 48.38 -0.95
C LEU A 17 -14.30 47.27 -0.65
N ARG A 18 -13.00 47.58 -0.70
CA ARG A 18 -11.94 46.63 -0.27
C ARG A 18 -11.97 46.38 1.23
N ALA A 19 -12.20 47.40 2.05
CA ALA A 19 -12.34 47.24 3.50
C ALA A 19 -13.61 46.43 3.88
N ALA A 20 -14.72 46.62 3.16
CA ALA A 20 -15.95 45.86 3.37
C ALA A 20 -15.81 44.38 2.96
N LEU A 21 -15.05 44.08 1.91
CA LEU A 21 -14.77 42.69 1.51
C LEU A 21 -13.87 41.96 2.52
N VAL A 22 -12.89 42.65 3.12
CA VAL A 22 -12.04 42.09 4.20
C VAL A 22 -12.83 41.91 5.51
N SER A 23 -13.81 42.77 5.80
CA SER A 23 -14.67 42.66 6.99
C SER A 23 -15.76 41.59 6.88
N SER A 24 -16.05 41.06 5.68
CA SER A 24 -17.18 40.14 5.45
C SER A 24 -16.84 38.65 5.58
N GLY A 25 -15.58 38.28 5.86
CA GLY A 25 -15.18 36.88 6.10
C GLY A 25 -15.33 35.93 4.91
N VAL A 26 -15.68 36.43 3.71
CA VAL A 26 -15.91 35.60 2.51
C VAL A 26 -14.59 35.07 1.91
N VAL A 27 -13.45 35.71 2.20
CA VAL A 27 -12.13 35.27 1.73
C VAL A 27 -11.51 34.19 2.62
N ASP A 28 -11.98 34.04 3.86
CA ASP A 28 -11.47 33.04 4.81
C ASP A 28 -12.16 31.67 4.68
N GLY A 29 -13.31 31.59 4.01
CA GLY A 29 -14.06 30.34 3.87
C GLY A 29 -13.23 29.23 3.19
N VAL A 30 -12.58 29.52 2.07
CA VAL A 30 -11.80 28.52 1.31
C VAL A 30 -10.52 28.09 2.06
N GLY A 31 -9.91 29.00 2.82
CA GLY A 31 -8.76 28.71 3.68
C GLY A 31 -9.13 27.85 4.88
N ILE A 32 -10.27 28.12 5.52
CA ILE A 32 -10.78 27.36 6.67
C ILE A 32 -11.22 25.95 6.25
N TRP A 33 -11.80 25.75 5.06
CA TRP A 33 -12.10 24.41 4.54
C TRP A 33 -10.83 23.62 4.22
N LYS A 34 -9.81 24.24 3.61
CA LYS A 34 -8.52 23.57 3.36
C LYS A 34 -7.78 23.26 4.65
N ALA A 35 -7.74 24.19 5.60
CA ALA A 35 -7.12 24.00 6.90
C ALA A 35 -7.86 22.94 7.74
N ARG A 36 -9.21 22.93 7.74
CA ARG A 36 -9.99 21.88 8.42
C ARG A 36 -9.87 20.53 7.71
N LEU A 37 -9.85 20.47 6.38
CA LEU A 37 -9.62 19.21 5.65
C LEU A 37 -8.21 18.67 5.93
N LEU A 38 -7.17 19.52 5.92
CA LEU A 38 -5.81 19.14 6.27
C LEU A 38 -5.68 18.78 7.76
N SER A 39 -6.38 19.49 8.66
CA SER A 39 -6.41 19.15 10.09
C SER A 39 -7.15 17.85 10.35
N SER A 40 -8.24 17.56 9.62
CA SER A 40 -8.96 16.29 9.70
C SER A 40 -8.13 15.15 9.11
N VAL A 41 -7.41 15.38 8.01
CA VAL A 41 -6.48 14.39 7.44
C VAL A 41 -5.29 14.15 8.38
N SER A 42 -4.78 15.19 9.05
CA SER A 42 -3.68 15.07 10.03
C SER A 42 -4.11 14.45 11.37
N VAL A 43 -5.32 14.72 11.86
CA VAL A 43 -5.85 14.10 13.09
C VAL A 43 -6.25 12.64 12.84
N ILE A 44 -6.76 12.31 11.65
CA ILE A 44 -7.01 10.91 11.23
C ILE A 44 -5.68 10.17 11.00
N GLN A 45 -4.61 10.85 10.56
CA GLN A 45 -3.29 10.24 10.39
C GLN A 45 -2.48 10.08 11.69
N PHE A 46 -2.65 10.91 12.72
CA PHE A 46 -1.88 10.77 13.97
C PHE A 46 -2.62 10.06 15.11
N GLY A 47 -3.94 10.20 15.22
CA GLY A 47 -4.72 9.50 16.26
C GLY A 47 -4.78 7.99 16.04
N GLY A 48 -4.94 7.56 14.78
CA GLY A 48 -4.95 6.14 14.40
C GLY A 48 -3.58 5.47 14.52
N VAL A 49 -2.50 6.21 14.23
CA VAL A 49 -1.11 5.71 14.39
C VAL A 49 -0.73 5.58 15.86
N ALA A 50 -1.20 6.49 16.74
CA ALA A 50 -0.98 6.39 18.18
C ALA A 50 -1.76 5.23 18.83
N SER A 51 -2.98 4.94 18.38
CA SER A 51 -3.76 3.78 18.86
C SER A 51 -3.21 2.45 18.30
N ALA A 52 -2.68 2.45 17.08
CA ALA A 52 -1.95 1.32 16.51
C ALA A 52 -0.65 1.02 17.27
N ALA A 53 0.03 2.04 17.81
CA ALA A 53 1.23 1.86 18.62
C ALA A 53 0.95 1.18 19.98
N ILE A 54 -0.26 1.36 20.55
CA ILE A 54 -0.69 0.69 21.79
C ILE A 54 -1.09 -0.78 21.52
N SER A 55 -1.45 -1.13 20.28
CA SER A 55 -1.85 -2.48 19.85
C SER A 55 -0.69 -3.39 19.40
N CYS A 56 0.55 -3.08 19.78
CA CYS A 56 1.74 -3.85 19.38
C CYS A 56 1.79 -5.29 19.92
N MET A 57 0.80 -5.75 20.69
CA MET A 57 0.77 -7.11 21.24
C MET A 57 0.17 -8.10 20.24
N SER A 58 0.60 -9.36 20.31
CA SER A 58 -0.05 -10.48 19.59
C SER A 58 -1.56 -10.49 19.89
N PRO A 59 -2.43 -10.78 18.90
CA PRO A 59 -3.89 -10.75 19.08
C PRO A 59 -4.33 -11.67 20.23
N GLN A 60 -5.31 -11.21 21.02
CA GLN A 60 -5.85 -11.95 22.17
C GLN A 60 -7.36 -12.19 22.03
N GLY A 61 -7.80 -13.36 22.47
CA GLY A 61 -9.21 -13.76 22.46
C GLY A 61 -9.74 -14.10 21.05
N PRO A 62 -11.04 -14.42 20.95
CA PRO A 62 -11.63 -15.06 19.78
C PRO A 62 -11.84 -14.12 18.57
N GLY A 63 -11.60 -12.81 18.72
CA GLY A 63 -11.87 -11.81 17.67
C GLY A 63 -13.30 -11.28 17.72
N CYS A 64 -13.54 -10.22 16.95
CA CYS A 64 -14.81 -9.49 16.86
C CYS A 64 -15.58 -9.80 15.57
N CYS A 65 -15.30 -10.92 14.90
CA CYS A 65 -15.99 -11.38 13.70
C CYS A 65 -16.64 -12.76 13.90
N ASP A 66 -17.36 -13.25 12.88
CA ASP A 66 -18.06 -14.55 12.86
C ASP A 66 -19.28 -14.65 13.80
N PHE A 67 -20.14 -13.62 13.82
CA PHE A 67 -21.29 -13.59 14.75
C PHE A 67 -22.37 -14.63 14.45
N ASN A 68 -22.45 -15.10 13.20
CA ASN A 68 -23.39 -16.13 12.76
C ASN A 68 -22.76 -17.04 11.69
N GLN A 69 -23.45 -18.14 11.36
CA GLN A 69 -22.95 -19.11 10.38
C GLN A 69 -22.79 -18.53 8.97
N GLY A 70 -23.63 -17.57 8.58
CA GLY A 70 -23.52 -16.91 7.29
C GLY A 70 -22.23 -16.09 7.17
N GLU A 71 -21.88 -15.32 8.21
CA GLU A 71 -20.61 -14.59 8.27
C GLU A 71 -19.40 -15.52 8.28
N ARG A 72 -19.47 -16.64 9.02
CA ARG A 72 -18.41 -17.66 9.00
C ARG A 72 -18.16 -18.20 7.61
N VAL A 73 -19.22 -18.58 6.90
CA VAL A 73 -19.13 -19.07 5.52
C VAL A 73 -18.56 -17.97 4.62
N ALA A 74 -19.03 -16.73 4.73
CA ALA A 74 -18.53 -15.61 3.95
C ALA A 74 -17.03 -15.37 4.21
N ASN A 75 -16.58 -15.39 5.46
CA ASN A 75 -15.18 -15.19 5.82
C ASN A 75 -14.29 -16.31 5.26
N VAL A 76 -14.71 -17.58 5.38
CA VAL A 76 -13.99 -18.72 4.77
C VAL A 76 -13.87 -18.58 3.26
N LEU A 77 -14.98 -18.25 2.57
CA LEU A 77 -14.99 -18.10 1.11
C LEU A 77 -14.12 -16.93 0.66
N THR A 78 -14.14 -15.82 1.39
CA THR A 78 -13.35 -14.63 1.07
C THR A 78 -11.87 -14.77 1.42
N SER A 79 -11.44 -15.83 2.13
CA SER A 79 -10.02 -16.19 2.27
C SER A 79 -9.44 -16.90 1.04
N LEU A 80 -10.26 -17.56 0.20
CA LEU A 80 -9.80 -18.32 -0.97
C LEU A 80 -9.00 -17.52 -2.01
N PRO A 81 -9.27 -16.22 -2.26
CA PRO A 81 -8.44 -15.39 -3.11
C PRO A 81 -6.95 -15.39 -2.74
N TYR A 82 -6.59 -15.53 -1.46
CA TYR A 82 -5.17 -15.62 -1.06
C TYR A 82 -4.49 -16.87 -1.60
N ALA A 83 -5.20 -17.99 -1.71
CA ALA A 83 -4.67 -19.18 -2.36
C ALA A 83 -4.49 -18.98 -3.86
N ALA A 84 -5.44 -18.33 -4.53
CA ALA A 84 -5.30 -17.98 -5.94
C ALA A 84 -4.08 -17.08 -6.20
N ILE A 85 -3.86 -16.07 -5.34
CA ILE A 85 -2.68 -15.20 -5.38
C ILE A 85 -1.40 -16.01 -5.18
N GLY A 86 -1.37 -16.91 -4.19
CA GLY A 86 -0.21 -17.75 -3.90
C GLY A 86 0.15 -18.68 -5.06
N LEU A 87 -0.84 -19.39 -5.61
CA LEU A 87 -0.65 -20.28 -6.77
C LEU A 87 -0.22 -19.50 -8.02
N HIS A 88 -0.83 -18.33 -8.27
CA HIS A 88 -0.43 -17.46 -9.35
C HIS A 88 1.04 -17.04 -9.21
N SER A 89 1.42 -16.54 -8.03
CA SER A 89 2.79 -16.12 -7.74
C SER A 89 3.79 -17.26 -7.89
N MET A 90 3.53 -18.45 -7.32
CA MET A 90 4.40 -19.61 -7.48
C MET A 90 4.63 -20.01 -8.94
N ARG A 91 3.61 -19.87 -9.80
CA ARG A 91 3.71 -20.16 -11.24
C ARG A 91 4.47 -19.07 -11.99
N GLN A 92 4.19 -17.80 -11.71
CA GLN A 92 4.66 -16.67 -12.51
C GLN A 92 5.99 -16.07 -12.03
N ARG A 93 6.40 -16.29 -10.78
CA ARG A 93 7.66 -15.77 -10.24
C ARG A 93 8.85 -16.58 -10.71
N ARG A 94 9.93 -15.86 -11.04
CA ARG A 94 11.17 -16.42 -11.60
C ARG A 94 12.28 -16.51 -10.57
N THR A 95 12.14 -15.86 -9.42
CA THR A 95 13.12 -15.94 -8.32
C THR A 95 12.66 -16.90 -7.23
N ALA A 96 13.61 -17.49 -6.49
CA ALA A 96 13.29 -18.33 -5.33
C ALA A 96 12.51 -17.54 -4.25
N ALA A 97 12.90 -16.29 -4.00
CA ALA A 97 12.23 -15.42 -3.03
C ALA A 97 10.79 -15.11 -3.44
N GLY A 98 10.55 -14.80 -4.72
CA GLY A 98 9.20 -14.59 -5.24
C GLY A 98 8.31 -15.82 -5.12
N LYS A 99 8.83 -17.02 -5.46
CA LYS A 99 8.09 -18.28 -5.28
C LYS A 99 7.82 -18.60 -3.80
N LEU A 100 8.78 -18.33 -2.91
CA LEU A 100 8.61 -18.53 -1.48
C LEU A 100 7.55 -17.60 -0.89
N TRP A 101 7.50 -16.34 -1.31
CA TRP A 101 6.39 -15.45 -0.97
C TRP A 101 5.05 -16.01 -1.48
N GLY A 102 4.99 -16.49 -2.73
CA GLY A 102 3.80 -17.16 -3.25
C GLY A 102 3.34 -18.36 -2.40
N ALA A 103 4.27 -19.21 -1.96
CA ALA A 103 3.98 -20.31 -1.05
C ALA A 103 3.46 -19.82 0.32
N SER A 104 4.02 -18.71 0.83
CA SER A 104 3.56 -18.13 2.11
C SER A 104 2.11 -17.64 2.06
N MET A 105 1.61 -17.20 0.89
CA MET A 105 0.21 -16.80 0.72
C MET A 105 -0.76 -17.99 0.82
N LEU A 106 -0.33 -19.20 0.47
CA LEU A 106 -1.09 -20.42 0.77
C LEU A 106 -1.18 -20.65 2.28
N GLY A 107 -0.10 -20.34 3.01
CA GLY A 107 -0.09 -20.34 4.47
C GLY A 107 -1.09 -19.34 5.05
N VAL A 108 -1.13 -18.11 4.54
CA VAL A 108 -2.12 -17.09 4.93
C VAL A 108 -3.55 -17.59 4.69
N CYS A 109 -3.83 -18.15 3.51
CA CYS A 109 -5.15 -18.73 3.21
C CYS A 109 -5.52 -19.83 4.21
N GLY A 110 -4.59 -20.77 4.47
CA GLY A 110 -4.83 -21.89 5.37
C GLY A 110 -5.06 -21.44 6.81
N ALA A 111 -4.29 -20.46 7.29
CA ALA A 111 -4.41 -19.93 8.64
C ALA A 111 -5.71 -19.13 8.84
N SER A 112 -6.07 -18.28 7.88
CA SER A 112 -7.34 -17.54 7.89
C SER A 112 -8.55 -18.50 7.89
N ILE A 113 -8.56 -19.51 7.00
CA ILE A 113 -9.61 -20.55 7.02
C ILE A 113 -9.65 -21.26 8.37
N THR A 114 -8.49 -21.67 8.90
CA THR A 114 -8.39 -22.34 10.21
C THR A 114 -9.01 -21.48 11.31
N PHE A 115 -8.72 -20.18 11.33
CA PHE A 115 -9.32 -19.24 12.27
C PHE A 115 -10.86 -19.21 12.15
N HIS A 116 -11.40 -19.02 10.95
CA HIS A 116 -12.85 -18.88 10.75
C HIS A 116 -13.65 -20.18 10.97
N VAL A 117 -13.07 -21.34 10.67
CA VAL A 117 -13.75 -22.63 10.94
C VAL A 117 -13.67 -23.03 12.41
N SER A 118 -12.59 -22.66 13.11
CA SER A 118 -12.33 -23.08 14.49
C SER A 118 -13.30 -22.48 15.52
N SER A 119 -13.35 -23.07 16.72
CA SER A 119 -14.19 -22.65 17.85
C SER A 119 -13.48 -22.84 19.19
N GLY A 120 -13.96 -22.16 20.24
CA GLY A 120 -13.38 -22.25 21.59
C GLY A 120 -11.89 -21.89 21.64
N LYS A 121 -11.09 -22.62 22.42
CA LYS A 121 -9.64 -22.35 22.56
C LYS A 121 -8.84 -22.48 21.25
N TRP A 122 -9.32 -23.32 20.32
CA TRP A 122 -8.68 -23.46 19.01
C TRP A 122 -8.84 -22.21 18.16
N ARG A 123 -9.88 -21.40 18.41
CA ARG A 123 -10.07 -20.12 17.73
C ARG A 123 -9.06 -19.07 18.14
N ASP A 124 -8.71 -19.01 19.42
CA ASP A 124 -7.68 -18.09 19.90
C ASP A 124 -6.31 -18.40 19.26
N LEU A 125 -5.98 -19.70 19.15
CA LEU A 125 -4.77 -20.13 18.47
C LEU A 125 -4.85 -19.89 16.96
N GLY A 126 -5.98 -20.22 16.33
CA GLY A 126 -6.22 -19.97 14.90
C GLY A 126 -6.04 -18.50 14.54
N ARG A 127 -6.57 -17.59 15.37
CA ARG A 127 -6.37 -16.15 15.22
C ARG A 127 -4.90 -15.77 15.30
N LYS A 128 -4.17 -16.27 16.29
CA LYS A 128 -2.73 -15.99 16.41
C LYS A 128 -1.97 -16.48 15.17
N LEU A 129 -2.25 -17.70 14.71
CA LEU A 129 -1.66 -18.27 13.50
C LEU A 129 -1.94 -17.40 12.27
N ASP A 130 -3.18 -16.93 12.10
CA ASP A 130 -3.56 -16.06 10.99
C ASP A 130 -2.69 -14.79 10.94
N TYR A 131 -2.65 -14.04 12.04
CA TYR A 131 -1.80 -12.83 12.15
C TYR A 131 -0.31 -13.13 12.00
N TRP A 132 0.18 -14.27 12.51
CA TRP A 132 1.57 -14.66 12.35
C TRP A 132 1.91 -14.96 10.89
N THR A 133 1.04 -15.66 10.16
CA THR A 133 1.28 -15.95 8.75
C THR A 133 1.25 -14.69 7.89
N ILE A 134 0.38 -13.72 8.20
CA ILE A 134 0.38 -12.40 7.55
C ILE A 134 1.74 -11.70 7.77
N ALA A 135 2.21 -11.67 9.02
CA ALA A 135 3.50 -11.05 9.36
C ALA A 135 4.69 -11.73 8.67
N VAL A 136 4.75 -13.07 8.69
CA VAL A 136 5.80 -13.83 7.99
C VAL A 136 5.73 -13.58 6.48
N SER A 137 4.54 -13.66 5.89
CA SER A 137 4.35 -13.42 4.45
C SER A 137 4.79 -12.03 4.03
N SER A 138 4.49 -11.00 4.83
CA SER A 138 4.94 -9.63 4.57
C SER A 138 6.47 -9.51 4.60
N GLY A 139 7.15 -10.20 5.52
CA GLY A 139 8.62 -10.24 5.57
C GLY A 139 9.24 -10.94 4.36
N LEU A 140 8.63 -12.04 3.91
CA LEU A 140 9.06 -12.76 2.70
C LEU A 140 8.84 -11.93 1.43
N LEU A 141 7.75 -11.16 1.37
CA LEU A 141 7.50 -10.21 0.29
C LEU A 141 8.59 -9.13 0.25
N THR A 142 8.91 -8.51 1.39
CA THR A 142 10.00 -7.53 1.47
C THR A 142 11.32 -8.12 0.99
N ARG A 143 11.65 -9.35 1.39
CA ARG A 143 12.86 -10.04 0.91
C ARG A 143 12.86 -10.25 -0.61
N ALA A 144 11.70 -10.50 -1.20
CA ALA A 144 11.55 -10.67 -2.64
C ALA A 144 11.65 -9.34 -3.41
N LEU A 145 11.18 -8.24 -2.81
CA LEU A 145 11.25 -6.88 -3.39
C LEU A 145 12.61 -6.20 -3.21
N TYR A 146 13.38 -6.61 -2.20
CA TYR A 146 14.69 -6.07 -1.86
C TYR A 146 15.74 -7.18 -1.87
N PRO A 147 16.30 -7.53 -3.04
CA PRO A 147 17.19 -8.68 -3.14
C PRO A 147 18.49 -8.58 -2.33
N ASN A 148 18.94 -7.35 -2.08
CA ASN A 148 20.11 -7.03 -1.26
C ASN A 148 19.82 -7.01 0.25
N LEU A 149 18.58 -7.24 0.67
CA LEU A 149 18.24 -7.33 2.09
C LEU A 149 18.96 -8.55 2.70
N PRO A 150 19.77 -8.35 3.76
CA PRO A 150 20.47 -9.46 4.41
C PRO A 150 19.49 -10.53 4.89
N PRO A 151 19.74 -11.83 4.67
CA PRO A 151 18.85 -12.90 5.15
C PRO A 151 18.58 -12.84 6.65
N ALA A 152 19.56 -12.38 7.44
CA ALA A 152 19.42 -12.16 8.88
C ALA A 152 18.30 -11.15 9.22
N ALA A 153 18.09 -10.12 8.41
CA ALA A 153 17.01 -9.16 8.62
C ALA A 153 15.62 -9.81 8.43
N THR A 154 15.48 -10.66 7.40
CA THR A 154 14.26 -11.46 7.20
C THR A 154 14.04 -12.44 8.34
N ALA A 155 15.10 -13.14 8.78
CA ALA A 155 15.02 -14.06 9.91
C ALA A 155 14.62 -13.34 11.21
N ALA A 156 15.19 -12.16 11.48
CA ALA A 156 14.82 -11.34 12.64
C ALA A 156 13.36 -10.90 12.58
N SER A 157 12.86 -10.48 11.41
CA SER A 157 11.46 -10.14 11.19
C SER A 157 10.53 -11.32 11.50
N ILE A 158 10.90 -12.53 11.06
CA ILE A 158 10.14 -13.76 11.34
C ILE A 158 10.18 -14.10 12.84
N ALA A 159 11.36 -14.02 13.46
CA ALA A 159 11.53 -14.31 14.89
C ALA A 159 10.74 -13.34 15.79
N LEU A 160 10.52 -12.10 15.35
CA LEU A 160 9.74 -11.10 16.09
C LEU A 160 8.22 -11.31 15.97
N THR A 161 7.77 -12.06 14.95
CA THR A 161 6.35 -12.28 14.63
C THR A 161 5.50 -12.76 15.81
N PRO A 162 5.89 -13.79 16.60
CA PRO A 162 5.03 -14.26 17.70
C PRO A 162 4.80 -13.22 18.80
N PHE A 163 5.69 -12.21 18.90
CA PHE A 163 5.65 -11.19 19.94
C PHE A 163 4.97 -9.90 19.48
N ARG A 164 5.24 -9.46 18.24
CA ARG A 164 4.82 -8.16 17.70
C ARG A 164 4.33 -8.27 16.24
N PRO A 165 3.33 -9.11 15.92
CA PRO A 165 2.94 -9.40 14.53
C PRO A 165 2.42 -8.17 13.78
N PHE A 166 1.71 -7.26 14.47
CA PHE A 166 1.24 -6.00 13.89
C PHE A 166 2.38 -5.09 13.48
N LEU A 167 3.38 -4.90 14.35
CA LEU A 167 4.55 -4.06 14.06
C LEU A 167 5.36 -4.64 12.91
N VAL A 168 5.56 -5.96 12.90
CA VAL A 168 6.26 -6.67 11.82
C VAL A 168 5.53 -6.46 10.48
N SER A 169 4.21 -6.68 10.47
CA SER A 169 3.40 -6.52 9.25
C SER A 169 3.39 -5.08 8.76
N ALA A 170 3.21 -4.12 9.67
CA ALA A 170 3.21 -2.68 9.34
C ALA A 170 4.56 -2.22 8.77
N GLY A 171 5.68 -2.61 9.39
CA GLY A 171 7.02 -2.29 8.91
C GLY A 171 7.28 -2.82 7.50
N ASN A 172 6.94 -4.09 7.26
CA ASN A 172 7.09 -4.71 5.94
C ASN A 172 6.12 -4.12 4.90
N ALA A 173 4.89 -3.79 5.28
CA ALA A 173 3.93 -3.12 4.40
C ALA A 173 4.42 -1.73 3.99
N MET A 174 4.99 -0.95 4.91
CA MET A 174 5.60 0.35 4.58
C MET A 174 6.79 0.20 3.64
N ALA A 175 7.64 -0.81 3.82
CA ALA A 175 8.74 -1.10 2.90
C ALA A 175 8.22 -1.45 1.50
N MET A 176 7.25 -2.36 1.41
CA MET A 176 6.60 -2.74 0.16
C MET A 176 5.97 -1.52 -0.54
N GLU A 177 5.20 -0.71 0.17
CA GLU A 177 4.52 0.46 -0.42
C GLU A 177 5.54 1.51 -0.90
N SER A 178 6.62 1.71 -0.14
CA SER A 178 7.72 2.58 -0.55
C SER A 178 8.36 2.10 -1.85
N LYS A 179 8.59 0.78 -1.99
CA LYS A 179 9.08 0.19 -3.24
C LYS A 179 8.09 0.38 -4.38
N PHE A 180 6.80 0.11 -4.16
CA PHE A 180 5.78 0.20 -5.19
C PHE A 180 5.63 1.64 -5.69
N LEU A 181 5.55 2.61 -4.78
CA LEU A 181 5.54 4.03 -5.12
C LEU A 181 6.78 4.44 -5.90
N GLN A 182 7.97 4.13 -5.38
CA GLN A 182 9.24 4.43 -6.05
C GLN A 182 9.25 3.89 -7.49
N ARG A 183 8.84 2.63 -7.67
CA ARG A 183 8.81 2.00 -8.99
C ARG A 183 7.73 2.58 -9.89
N SER A 184 6.56 2.97 -9.37
CA SER A 184 5.51 3.63 -10.16
C SER A 184 5.89 5.03 -10.67
N PHE A 185 6.83 5.70 -10.00
CA PHE A 185 7.42 6.93 -10.53
C PHE A 185 8.40 6.67 -11.67
N GLN A 186 9.11 5.54 -11.62
CA GLN A 186 10.15 5.16 -12.59
C GLN A 186 9.58 4.41 -13.80
N ASP A 187 8.51 3.65 -13.61
CA ASP A 187 7.80 2.88 -14.62
C ASP A 187 6.30 3.25 -14.59
N PRO A 188 5.82 4.02 -15.58
CA PRO A 188 4.42 4.43 -15.67
C PRO A 188 3.42 3.26 -15.73
N ASP A 189 3.82 2.08 -16.22
CA ASP A 189 2.93 0.93 -16.35
C ASP A 189 2.48 0.37 -14.99
N LEU A 190 3.23 0.68 -13.92
CA LEU A 190 2.91 0.28 -12.55
C LEU A 190 1.91 1.20 -11.86
N ARG A 191 1.64 2.40 -12.39
CA ARG A 191 0.81 3.42 -11.71
C ARG A 191 -0.63 2.99 -11.49
N GLY A 192 -1.22 2.28 -12.47
CA GLY A 192 -2.59 1.79 -12.35
C GLY A 192 -2.72 0.77 -11.20
N ALA A 193 -1.82 -0.21 -11.17
CA ALA A 193 -1.76 -1.22 -10.13
C ALA A 193 -1.46 -0.61 -8.75
N GLN A 194 -0.54 0.36 -8.68
CA GLN A 194 -0.21 1.05 -7.43
C GLN A 194 -1.41 1.84 -6.89
N LYS A 195 -2.12 2.61 -7.73
CA LYS A 195 -3.31 3.35 -7.28
C LYS A 195 -4.41 2.43 -6.77
N LEU A 196 -4.67 1.34 -7.49
CA LEU A 196 -5.67 0.36 -7.09
C LEU A 196 -5.26 -0.35 -5.79
N HIS A 197 -3.97 -0.68 -5.64
CA HIS A 197 -3.40 -1.20 -4.39
C HIS A 197 -3.67 -0.25 -3.22
N SER A 198 -3.24 1.01 -3.31
CA SER A 198 -3.42 1.97 -2.21
C SER A 198 -4.89 2.21 -1.90
N ALA A 199 -5.75 2.33 -2.93
CA ALA A 199 -7.19 2.50 -2.72
C ALA A 199 -7.81 1.31 -1.97
N ALA A 200 -7.49 0.08 -2.39
CA ALA A 200 -7.96 -1.14 -1.73
C ALA A 200 -7.43 -1.25 -0.30
N CYS A 201 -6.16 -0.93 -0.05
CA CYS A 201 -5.55 -0.92 1.28
C CYS A 201 -6.18 0.13 2.20
N MET A 202 -6.40 1.36 1.72
CA MET A 202 -7.04 2.41 2.51
C MET A 202 -8.49 2.07 2.87
N ALA A 203 -9.28 1.66 1.87
CA ALA A 203 -10.66 1.25 2.08
C ALA A 203 -10.75 0.04 3.02
N GLY A 204 -9.85 -0.93 2.84
CA GLY A 204 -9.76 -2.07 3.72
C GLY A 204 -9.41 -1.66 5.16
N MET A 205 -8.37 -0.86 5.36
CA MET A 205 -7.95 -0.44 6.71
C MET A 205 -9.08 0.33 7.41
N ALA A 206 -9.87 1.11 6.66
CA ALA A 206 -11.06 1.76 7.20
C ALA A 206 -12.11 0.73 7.66
N LEU A 207 -12.35 -0.34 6.89
CA LEU A 207 -13.26 -1.42 7.30
C LEU A 207 -12.75 -2.19 8.52
N PHE A 208 -11.44 -2.45 8.60
CA PHE A 208 -10.83 -3.08 9.76
C PHE A 208 -11.00 -2.21 11.02
N ALA A 209 -10.80 -0.89 10.89
CA ALA A 209 -11.05 0.05 11.99
C ALA A 209 -12.54 0.14 12.37
N VAL A 210 -13.44 0.09 11.38
CA VAL A 210 -14.88 0.00 11.63
C VAL A 210 -15.18 -1.27 12.41
N GLU A 211 -14.70 -2.44 12.01
CA GLU A 211 -14.92 -3.70 12.73
C GLU A 211 -14.46 -3.62 14.19
N ASP A 212 -13.30 -3.02 14.47
CA ASP A 212 -12.77 -2.90 15.83
C ASP A 212 -13.56 -1.88 16.68
N ALA A 213 -14.06 -0.81 16.06
CA ALA A 213 -14.79 0.27 16.75
C ALA A 213 -16.32 0.07 16.82
N SER A 214 -16.89 -0.85 16.03
CA SER A 214 -18.34 -0.93 15.81
C SER A 214 -19.09 -1.48 17.01
N VAL A 215 -19.84 -0.59 17.68
CA VAL A 215 -21.00 -0.94 18.51
C VAL A 215 -22.16 -0.06 18.03
N PRO A 216 -23.24 -0.61 17.42
CA PRO A 216 -23.53 -2.04 17.20
C PRO A 216 -22.76 -2.67 16.03
N HIS A 217 -22.74 -4.01 15.99
CA HIS A 217 -22.13 -4.84 14.95
C HIS A 217 -22.59 -4.48 13.53
N VAL A 218 -21.66 -4.46 12.58
CA VAL A 218 -21.94 -4.26 11.16
C VAL A 218 -21.67 -5.57 10.39
N PRO A 219 -22.72 -6.21 9.82
CA PRO A 219 -22.57 -7.50 9.14
C PRO A 219 -21.58 -7.44 7.96
N LEU A 220 -20.84 -8.54 7.75
CA LEU A 220 -19.96 -8.76 6.58
C LEU A 220 -18.80 -7.77 6.39
N VAL A 221 -18.51 -6.91 7.36
CA VAL A 221 -17.35 -5.98 7.29
C VAL A 221 -16.05 -6.75 7.16
N HIS A 222 -15.86 -7.82 7.94
CA HIS A 222 -14.67 -8.68 7.86
C HIS A 222 -14.47 -9.30 6.47
N ALA A 223 -15.54 -9.88 5.91
CA ALA A 223 -15.52 -10.50 4.58
C ALA A 223 -15.18 -9.46 3.50
N THR A 224 -15.69 -8.24 3.65
CA THR A 224 -15.36 -7.14 2.74
C THR A 224 -13.90 -6.70 2.89
N TRP A 225 -13.37 -6.68 4.11
CA TRP A 225 -11.94 -6.48 4.38
C TRP A 225 -11.06 -7.55 3.72
N HIS A 226 -11.45 -8.83 3.78
CA HIS A 226 -10.76 -9.90 3.04
C HIS A 226 -10.71 -9.62 1.54
N CYS A 227 -11.85 -9.25 0.94
CA CYS A 227 -11.89 -8.95 -0.50
C CYS A 227 -10.96 -7.79 -0.89
N LEU A 228 -10.98 -6.68 -0.13
CA LEU A 228 -10.15 -5.52 -0.42
C LEU A 228 -8.66 -5.78 -0.18
N SER A 229 -8.31 -6.45 0.92
CA SER A 229 -6.92 -6.82 1.20
C SER A 229 -6.38 -7.84 0.20
N ALA A 230 -7.20 -8.80 -0.25
CA ALA A 230 -6.84 -9.71 -1.33
C ALA A 230 -6.62 -8.97 -2.65
N LEU A 231 -7.50 -8.02 -3.02
CA LEU A 231 -7.32 -7.17 -4.19
C LEU A 231 -6.02 -6.38 -4.12
N GLY A 232 -5.75 -5.71 -2.99
CA GLY A 232 -4.50 -4.99 -2.75
C GLY A 232 -3.29 -5.93 -2.88
N THR A 233 -3.34 -7.10 -2.25
CA THR A 233 -2.27 -8.10 -2.30
C THR A 233 -2.04 -8.64 -3.71
N ALA A 234 -3.10 -8.81 -4.51
CA ALA A 234 -2.97 -9.23 -5.90
C ALA A 234 -2.17 -8.21 -6.73
N MET A 235 -2.37 -6.91 -6.50
CA MET A 235 -1.66 -5.83 -7.20
C MET A 235 -0.15 -5.81 -6.92
N VAL A 236 0.28 -6.33 -5.76
CA VAL A 236 1.71 -6.47 -5.42
C VAL A 236 2.47 -7.33 -6.44
N ASN A 237 1.79 -8.27 -7.14
CA ASN A 237 2.42 -9.05 -8.20
C ASN A 237 3.02 -8.19 -9.32
N HIS A 238 2.51 -6.97 -9.55
CA HIS A 238 3.07 -6.07 -10.56
C HIS A 238 4.45 -5.55 -10.17
N VAL A 239 4.59 -4.96 -8.98
CA VAL A 239 5.89 -4.46 -8.49
C VAL A 239 6.88 -5.61 -8.27
N LEU A 240 6.40 -6.79 -7.86
CA LEU A 240 7.27 -7.95 -7.72
C LEU A 240 7.78 -8.44 -9.08
N ALA A 241 6.97 -8.37 -10.15
CA ALA A 241 7.40 -8.77 -11.49
C ALA A 241 8.47 -7.81 -12.01
N ASP A 242 8.25 -6.51 -11.82
CA ASP A 242 9.20 -5.45 -12.13
C ASP A 242 10.52 -5.64 -11.36
N ALA A 243 10.47 -5.91 -10.05
CA ALA A 243 11.67 -6.18 -9.25
C ALA A 243 12.49 -7.37 -9.81
N GLU A 244 11.83 -8.46 -10.24
CA GLU A 244 12.53 -9.58 -10.88
C GLU A 244 13.10 -9.24 -12.26
N GLN A 245 12.50 -8.31 -13.00
CA GLN A 245 13.04 -7.84 -14.28
C GLN A 245 14.31 -7.02 -14.12
N LEU A 246 14.42 -6.28 -13.01
CA LEU A 246 15.62 -5.51 -12.67
C LEU A 246 16.79 -6.40 -12.20
N HIS A 247 16.49 -7.61 -11.74
CA HIS A 247 17.45 -8.56 -11.19
C HIS A 247 17.43 -9.91 -11.93
N PRO A 248 17.70 -9.92 -13.26
CA PRO A 248 17.65 -11.14 -14.05
C PRO A 248 18.66 -12.20 -13.58
N GLU A 249 19.76 -11.79 -12.96
CA GLU A 249 20.79 -12.67 -12.39
C GLU A 249 20.28 -13.54 -11.24
N LEU A 250 19.19 -13.15 -10.59
CA LEU A 250 18.60 -13.89 -9.47
C LEU A 250 17.49 -14.86 -9.89
N THR A 251 17.18 -14.90 -11.19
CA THR A 251 16.19 -15.82 -11.72
C THR A 251 16.71 -17.26 -11.66
N LEU A 252 15.82 -18.20 -11.39
CA LEU A 252 16.15 -19.63 -11.29
C LEU A 252 16.78 -20.15 -12.58
N ASP A 253 16.34 -19.64 -13.74
CA ASP A 253 16.94 -19.96 -15.04
C ASP A 253 18.40 -19.50 -15.12
N ALA A 254 18.70 -18.27 -14.66
CA ALA A 254 20.05 -17.73 -14.66
C ALA A 254 20.99 -18.44 -13.67
N LEU A 255 20.45 -18.90 -12.53
CA LEU A 255 21.20 -19.67 -11.53
C LEU A 255 21.45 -21.13 -11.97
N GLY A 256 20.55 -21.70 -12.78
CA GLY A 256 20.70 -23.05 -13.34
C GLY A 256 21.63 -23.10 -14.56
N ASP A 257 21.69 -22.03 -15.37
CA ASP A 257 22.43 -21.96 -16.64
C ASP A 257 23.90 -21.52 -16.46
N GLY A 258 24.61 -22.07 -15.46
CA GLY A 258 25.95 -21.69 -15.01
C GLY A 258 27.10 -21.72 -16.04
N SER A 259 26.81 -21.93 -17.32
CA SER A 259 27.77 -21.97 -18.43
C SER A 259 27.65 -20.83 -19.46
N ASN A 260 26.54 -20.06 -19.50
CA ASN A 260 26.28 -19.12 -20.61
C ASN A 260 25.80 -17.69 -20.21
N GLY A 261 25.78 -17.38 -18.90
CA GLY A 261 25.16 -16.16 -18.36
C GLY A 261 25.75 -14.83 -18.83
N ARG A 262 27.06 -14.75 -19.10
CA ARG A 262 27.74 -13.48 -19.45
C ARG A 262 27.35 -12.93 -20.82
N GLY A 263 27.02 -13.79 -21.79
CA GLY A 263 26.63 -13.37 -23.15
C GLY A 263 25.24 -12.75 -23.19
N ARG A 264 24.27 -13.40 -22.54
CA ARG A 264 22.88 -12.92 -22.47
C ARG A 264 22.72 -11.66 -21.62
N GLN A 265 23.52 -11.53 -20.55
CA GLN A 265 23.49 -10.34 -19.69
C GLN A 265 23.99 -9.08 -20.42
N ARG A 266 25.02 -9.20 -21.28
CA ARG A 266 25.49 -8.11 -22.15
C ARG A 266 24.45 -7.70 -23.19
N GLN A 267 23.79 -8.67 -23.83
CA GLN A 267 22.75 -8.41 -24.83
C GLN A 267 21.53 -7.67 -24.25
N ARG A 268 21.14 -8.00 -23.01
CA ARG A 268 19.99 -7.37 -22.33
C ARG A 268 20.32 -5.99 -21.77
N GLN A 269 21.53 -5.76 -21.27
CA GLN A 269 21.97 -4.41 -20.88
C GLN A 269 21.96 -3.45 -22.08
N GLN A 270 22.35 -3.93 -23.27
CA GLN A 270 22.24 -3.15 -24.50
C GLN A 270 20.78 -2.84 -24.87
N GLN A 271 19.86 -3.79 -24.73
CA GLN A 271 18.43 -3.54 -24.95
C GLN A 271 17.81 -2.57 -23.94
N GLN A 272 18.20 -2.61 -22.66
CA GLN A 272 17.73 -1.67 -21.65
C GLN A 272 18.30 -0.26 -21.85
N GLN A 273 19.55 -0.13 -22.30
CA GLN A 273 20.10 1.16 -22.72
C GLN A 273 19.37 1.72 -23.93
N ALA A 274 18.98 0.89 -24.90
CA ALA A 274 18.21 1.30 -26.06
C ALA A 274 16.76 1.73 -25.74
N ARG A 275 16.21 1.28 -24.59
CA ARG A 275 14.87 1.66 -24.12
C ARG A 275 14.86 2.86 -23.18
N ARG A 276 16.02 3.40 -22.80
CA ARG A 276 16.04 4.67 -22.06
C ARG A 276 15.61 5.79 -23.01
N PRO A 277 14.57 6.58 -22.67
CA PRO A 277 14.25 7.77 -23.45
C PRO A 277 15.50 8.65 -23.51
N ALA A 278 15.78 9.19 -24.70
CA ALA A 278 16.90 10.09 -24.90
C ALA A 278 16.83 11.20 -23.85
N LYS A 279 17.96 11.50 -23.20
CA LYS A 279 18.05 12.66 -22.32
C LYS A 279 17.61 13.88 -23.14
N GLU A 280 16.48 14.45 -22.76
CA GLU A 280 15.96 15.68 -23.30
C GLU A 280 17.06 16.74 -23.13
N PHE A 281 17.36 17.41 -24.25
CA PHE A 281 18.50 18.31 -24.44
C PHE A 281 18.59 19.37 -23.32
N ASP A 282 19.82 19.62 -22.86
CA ASP A 282 20.17 20.82 -22.11
C ASP A 282 19.70 22.05 -22.89
N VAL A 283 18.66 22.71 -22.38
CA VAL A 283 18.26 24.03 -22.86
C VAL A 283 19.36 24.99 -22.41
N ALA A 284 20.23 25.35 -23.36
CA ALA A 284 21.23 26.38 -23.17
C ALA A 284 20.54 27.68 -22.70
N PRO A 285 21.05 28.37 -21.68
CA PRO A 285 20.51 29.66 -21.28
C PRO A 285 20.75 30.65 -22.42
N LEU A 286 19.67 31.17 -22.99
CA LEU A 286 19.70 32.32 -23.89
C LEU A 286 20.32 33.48 -23.12
N GLY A 287 21.54 33.84 -23.50
CA GLY A 287 22.21 35.04 -23.04
C GLY A 287 21.39 36.26 -23.46
N ILE A 288 20.83 36.94 -22.47
CA ILE A 288 20.37 38.32 -22.62
C ILE A 288 21.65 39.17 -22.52
N GLN A 289 22.14 39.64 -23.67
CA GLN A 289 23.01 40.82 -23.71
C GLN A 289 22.14 42.08 -23.60
N GLU A 290 22.73 43.06 -22.94
CA GLU A 290 22.23 44.33 -22.40
C GLU A 290 21.22 45.13 -23.24
#